data_AF-A0A7S1W6D2-F1
#
_entry.id   AF-A0A7S1W6D2-F1
#
_cell.length_a   1.000
_cell.length_b   1.000
_cell.length_c   1.000
_cell.angle_alpha   90.00
_cell.angle_beta   90.00
_cell.angle_gamma   90.00
#
_symmetry.space_group_name_H-M   'P 1'
#
loop_
_entity.id
_entity.type
_entity.pdbx_description
1 polymer ?
#
loop_
_entity_poly.entity_id
_entity_poly.type
_entity_poly.pdbx_seq_one_letter_code
_entity_poly.pdbx_strand_id
1 'polypeptide(L)'
;RELMSGKVYKYVGRALSDGEKEFVAQEIDMLIHRGENSEASLKHIAHHIRSITPAQSQVSAAPTEERMRRHDAASSVVSGAAGHQRKNRGTPSSQVPSSVHAAARAADQKVKAAMKAAGSGASGVNSAANLPPGVTAEMWAAAHGDAGSSANGARRPLPKPQELHKDDLWAKLAEKEVEEFHKDALEHRRRHKKMEEEQRLYLEQQVALRTRKAVEKKKDEEKYVVEEQRQLEAWELEQKRKDEERKRRFAEEKAMRDEQLEEARKRRALEEAKRRAEDAEAAKKLQVEYEREQQAIRERRVKAKEDVVKAQEFNKHIEEMRASERAKEKARDLEHQRQYLERLRKQDEQRELALVKMQEKQKHQQQIAFQMQSDIAEKAKEDERKAEAHKKRLEAEQIAREKANAEKAAAAKVKQRQYLMLQMLEREEQRKKERDDVVRQREQVVKAKEEEERKEAERKILQRKKALEHRKAVEGQIEYSQARNRPVYMSDAERKLNEPLLKKVGLTPQPQ
;
A
#
# COMPACT_ATOMS: atom_id res chain seq x y z
N ARG A 1 13.48 10.19 0.22
CA ARG A 1 13.67 9.60 -1.13
C ARG A 1 15.01 10.00 -1.72
N GLU A 2 15.24 11.27 -2.07
CA GLU A 2 16.50 11.75 -2.71
C GLU A 2 17.78 11.39 -1.94
N LEU A 3 17.77 11.51 -0.61
CA LEU A 3 18.91 11.12 0.23
C LEU A 3 19.27 9.63 0.09
N MET A 4 18.27 8.75 -0.06
CA MET A 4 18.46 7.31 -0.23
C MET A 4 18.92 6.99 -1.66
N SER A 5 18.37 7.68 -2.67
CA SER A 5 18.79 7.55 -4.06
C SER A 5 20.26 7.94 -4.21
N GLY A 6 20.68 9.06 -3.60
CA GLY A 6 22.08 9.47 -3.58
C GLY A 6 23.03 8.46 -2.93
N LYS A 7 22.59 7.76 -1.87
CA LYS A 7 23.36 6.67 -1.26
C LYS A 7 23.48 5.46 -2.19
N VAL A 8 22.40 5.04 -2.83
CA VAL A 8 22.42 3.94 -3.80
C VAL A 8 23.33 4.27 -4.99
N TYR A 9 23.29 5.50 -5.50
CA TYR A 9 24.18 5.95 -6.59
C TYR A 9 25.65 5.88 -6.18
N LYS A 10 25.98 6.29 -4.95
CA LYS A 10 27.33 6.14 -4.39
C LYS A 10 27.74 4.67 -4.27
N TYR A 11 26.84 3.79 -3.84
CA TYR A 11 27.14 2.36 -3.76
C TYR A 11 27.28 1.69 -5.13
N VAL A 12 26.59 2.15 -6.17
CA VAL A 12 26.75 1.59 -7.52
C VAL A 12 28.10 1.98 -8.14
N GLY A 13 28.60 3.18 -7.87
CA GLY A 13 29.96 3.60 -8.28
C GLY A 13 30.15 3.87 -9.77
N ARG A 14 29.06 3.95 -10.55
CA ARG A 14 29.05 4.38 -11.96
C ARG A 14 27.83 5.26 -12.27
N ALA A 15 27.89 5.99 -13.38
CA ALA A 15 26.73 6.69 -13.90
C ALA A 15 25.63 5.67 -14.27
N LEU A 16 24.43 5.90 -13.74
CA LEU A 16 23.24 5.11 -14.06
C LEU A 16 22.54 5.72 -15.28
N SER A 17 22.05 4.86 -16.16
CA SER A 17 21.07 5.24 -17.19
C SER A 17 19.77 5.72 -16.56
N ASP A 18 18.96 6.46 -17.31
CA ASP A 18 17.71 7.01 -16.77
C ASP A 18 16.71 5.91 -16.37
N GLY A 19 16.70 4.77 -17.07
CA GLY A 19 15.93 3.59 -16.66
C GLY A 19 16.42 2.96 -15.35
N GLU A 20 17.74 2.92 -15.11
CA GLU A 20 18.30 2.44 -13.83
C GLU A 20 18.00 3.42 -12.67
N LYS A 21 17.96 4.74 -12.94
CA LYS A 21 17.55 5.73 -11.92
C LYS A 21 16.07 5.59 -11.57
N GLU A 22 15.22 5.34 -12.55
CA GLU A 22 13.78 5.12 -12.33
C GLU A 22 13.55 3.83 -11.54
N PHE A 23 14.29 2.76 -11.83
CA PHE A 23 14.29 1.53 -11.05
C PHE A 23 14.70 1.76 -9.59
N VAL A 24 15.81 2.50 -9.35
CA VAL A 24 16.23 2.88 -7.98
C VAL A 24 15.14 3.66 -7.26
N ALA A 25 14.47 4.58 -7.95
CA ALA A 25 13.40 5.38 -7.36
C ALA A 25 12.20 4.53 -6.94
N GLN A 26 11.77 3.57 -7.79
CA GLN A 26 10.67 2.65 -7.49
C GLN A 26 11.01 1.73 -6.30
N GLU A 27 12.21 1.18 -6.26
CA GLU A 27 12.63 0.25 -5.21
C GLU A 27 12.78 0.96 -3.85
N ILE A 28 13.23 2.22 -3.85
CA ILE A 28 13.28 3.06 -2.65
C ILE A 28 11.87 3.41 -2.16
N ASP A 29 10.92 3.69 -3.06
CA ASP A 29 9.53 3.96 -2.66
C ASP A 29 8.89 2.71 -2.03
N MET A 30 9.21 1.52 -2.53
CA MET A 30 8.80 0.26 -1.91
C MET A 30 9.42 0.06 -0.52
N LEU A 31 10.71 0.37 -0.34
CA LEU A 31 11.35 0.29 0.98
C LEU A 31 10.72 1.27 1.98
N ILE A 32 10.40 2.49 1.55
CA ILE A 32 9.70 3.48 2.37
C ILE A 32 8.32 2.94 2.78
N HIS A 33 7.57 2.36 1.84
CA HIS A 33 6.27 1.77 2.14
C HIS A 33 6.34 0.57 3.09
N ARG A 34 7.43 -0.20 3.06
CA ARG A 34 7.68 -1.32 4.00
C ARG A 34 8.27 -0.87 5.33
N GLY A 35 8.70 0.38 5.46
CA GLY A 35 9.41 0.89 6.63
C GLY A 35 10.85 0.38 6.77
N GLU A 36 11.42 -0.21 5.72
CA GLU A 36 12.73 -0.86 5.70
C GLU A 36 13.82 0.11 5.20
N ASN A 37 14.08 1.17 5.95
CA ASN A 37 15.07 2.21 5.57
C ASN A 37 16.51 1.85 5.98
N SER A 38 16.84 0.55 6.06
CA SER A 38 18.15 0.09 6.52
C SER A 38 19.24 0.27 5.46
N GLU A 39 20.49 0.50 5.89
CA GLU A 39 21.62 0.61 4.97
C GLU A 39 21.87 -0.70 4.19
N ALA A 40 21.54 -1.85 4.79
CA ALA A 40 21.64 -3.15 4.14
C ALA A 40 20.69 -3.27 2.94
N SER A 41 19.46 -2.78 3.08
CA SER A 41 18.46 -2.76 1.99
C SER A 41 18.93 -1.89 0.81
N LEU A 42 19.54 -0.73 1.08
CA LEU A 42 20.10 0.14 0.03
C LEU A 42 21.31 -0.50 -0.70
N LYS A 43 22.16 -1.22 0.04
CA LYS A 43 23.28 -1.99 -0.56
C LYS A 43 22.78 -3.14 -1.41
N HIS A 44 21.67 -3.77 -1.04
CA HIS A 44 21.05 -4.83 -1.82
C HIS A 44 20.53 -4.32 -3.17
N ILE A 45 19.87 -3.15 -3.19
CA ILE A 45 19.44 -2.49 -4.44
C ILE A 45 20.65 -2.20 -5.33
N ALA A 46 21.73 -1.64 -4.76
CA ALA A 46 22.95 -1.35 -5.51
C ALA A 46 23.60 -2.63 -6.11
N HIS A 47 23.59 -3.74 -5.35
CA HIS A 47 24.07 -5.02 -5.84
C HIS A 47 23.17 -5.57 -6.97
N HIS A 48 21.85 -5.44 -6.84
CA HIS A 48 20.90 -5.91 -7.84
C HIS A 48 21.11 -5.20 -9.18
N ILE A 49 21.33 -3.88 -9.16
CA ILE A 49 21.65 -3.12 -10.37
C ILE A 49 22.98 -3.56 -10.99
N ARG A 50 24.01 -3.82 -10.18
CA ARG A 50 25.27 -4.37 -10.69
C ARG A 50 25.11 -5.77 -11.30
N SER A 51 24.14 -6.56 -10.85
CA SER A 51 23.90 -7.91 -11.36
C SER A 51 23.05 -7.96 -12.63
N ILE A 52 22.13 -7.00 -12.81
CA ILE A 52 21.22 -6.98 -13.96
C ILE A 52 21.92 -6.43 -15.21
N THR A 53 22.82 -5.46 -15.04
CA THR A 53 23.56 -4.87 -16.15
C THR A 53 24.95 -5.49 -16.21
N PRO A 54 25.20 -6.51 -17.06
CA PRO A 54 26.56 -6.98 -17.30
C PRO A 54 27.38 -5.78 -17.77
N ALA A 55 28.54 -5.57 -17.14
CA ALA A 55 29.45 -4.50 -17.50
C ALA A 55 29.73 -4.58 -19.00
N GLN A 56 29.09 -3.72 -19.80
CA GLN A 56 29.55 -3.46 -21.15
C GLN A 56 30.94 -2.84 -20.99
N SER A 57 31.93 -3.69 -21.23
CA SER A 57 33.33 -3.35 -21.34
C SER A 57 33.47 -2.04 -22.11
N GLN A 58 34.09 -1.06 -21.47
CA GLN A 58 34.46 0.19 -22.09
C GLN A 58 35.24 -0.12 -23.37
N VAL A 59 34.61 0.10 -24.52
CA VAL A 59 35.32 0.21 -25.79
C VAL A 59 36.05 1.54 -25.73
N SER A 60 37.38 1.43 -25.67
CA SER A 60 38.36 2.49 -25.75
C SER A 60 38.05 3.48 -26.86
N ALA A 61 38.03 4.76 -26.50
CA ALA A 61 38.08 5.88 -27.42
C ALA A 61 39.46 5.95 -28.12
N ALA A 62 39.47 6.11 -29.44
CA ALA A 62 40.58 6.62 -30.23
C ALA A 62 40.07 7.17 -31.59
N PRO A 63 40.79 8.10 -32.24
CA PRO A 63 40.23 9.27 -32.92
C PRO A 63 40.02 9.07 -34.44
N THR A 64 39.07 9.82 -35.00
CA THR A 64 38.87 9.91 -36.46
C THR A 64 39.75 11.00 -37.04
N GLU A 65 40.87 10.61 -37.63
CA GLU A 65 41.55 11.39 -38.68
C GLU A 65 41.35 10.70 -40.04
N GLU A 66 40.68 11.45 -40.88
CA GLU A 66 40.73 11.53 -42.33
C GLU A 66 42.06 11.12 -42.98
N ARG A 67 42.13 9.94 -43.61
CA ARG A 67 43.12 9.67 -44.69
C ARG A 67 42.74 8.49 -45.61
N MET A 68 42.56 8.82 -46.89
CA MET A 68 42.85 8.04 -48.11
C MET A 68 42.27 6.62 -48.25
N ARG A 69 41.32 6.40 -49.16
CA ARG A 69 41.52 6.06 -50.59
C ARG A 69 42.29 4.76 -50.87
N ARG A 70 41.56 3.83 -51.52
CA ARG A 70 41.96 2.77 -52.47
C ARG A 70 42.66 1.53 -51.89
N HIS A 71 42.06 0.34 -52.03
CA HIS A 71 42.19 -0.50 -53.23
C HIS A 71 41.27 -1.74 -53.17
N ASP A 72 41.19 -2.36 -54.34
CA ASP A 72 40.22 -3.35 -54.81
C ASP A 72 40.41 -4.79 -54.30
N ALA A 73 39.35 -5.56 -54.58
CA ALA A 73 39.34 -6.92 -55.13
C ALA A 73 39.64 -8.15 -54.27
N ALA A 74 38.84 -9.18 -54.63
CA ALA A 74 39.00 -10.62 -54.40
C ALA A 74 38.75 -11.10 -52.96
N SER A 75 38.17 -12.26 -52.70
CA SER A 75 37.47 -13.31 -53.46
C SER A 75 37.08 -14.35 -52.39
N SER A 76 36.12 -15.20 -52.73
CA SER A 76 36.17 -16.63 -52.43
C SER A 76 35.73 -17.17 -51.06
N VAL A 77 34.54 -17.80 -51.13
CA VAL A 77 34.21 -19.21 -50.81
C VAL A 77 34.17 -19.67 -49.33
N VAL A 78 33.17 -20.52 -49.08
CA VAL A 78 33.08 -21.66 -48.13
C VAL A 78 31.95 -21.45 -47.10
N SER A 79 30.72 -21.92 -47.36
CA SER A 79 30.18 -23.29 -47.14
C SER A 79 29.83 -23.62 -45.68
N GLY A 80 28.64 -24.21 -45.50
CA GLY A 80 28.30 -25.06 -44.35
C GLY A 80 27.23 -24.47 -43.43
N ALA A 81 25.93 -24.71 -43.63
CA ALA A 81 25.17 -25.96 -43.44
C ALA A 81 24.66 -26.17 -42.00
N ALA A 82 23.36 -26.49 -41.95
CA ALA A 82 22.60 -27.17 -40.88
C ALA A 82 22.48 -26.43 -39.53
N GLY A 83 21.32 -26.39 -38.87
CA GLY A 83 20.18 -27.26 -38.99
C GLY A 83 19.82 -27.78 -37.60
N HIS A 84 18.66 -27.32 -37.12
CA HIS A 84 17.70 -28.09 -36.33
C HIS A 84 17.97 -28.45 -34.85
N GLN A 85 16.94 -28.06 -34.09
CA GLN A 85 16.26 -28.84 -33.04
C GLN A 85 16.85 -28.84 -31.63
N ARG A 86 16.34 -27.87 -30.86
CA ARG A 86 16.11 -27.95 -29.43
C ARG A 86 15.27 -29.18 -29.07
N LYS A 87 15.80 -30.03 -28.19
CA LYS A 87 15.05 -31.08 -27.49
C LYS A 87 14.59 -30.60 -26.11
N ASN A 88 13.35 -30.96 -25.82
CA ASN A 88 12.67 -30.90 -24.52
C ASN A 88 13.40 -31.66 -23.41
N ARG A 89 13.34 -31.12 -22.19
CA ARG A 89 13.27 -31.79 -20.86
C ARG A 89 13.52 -30.71 -19.81
N GLY A 90 12.76 -30.51 -18.75
CA GLY A 90 11.56 -31.14 -18.24
C GLY A 90 11.17 -30.36 -16.97
N THR A 91 9.88 -30.15 -16.78
CA THR A 91 9.27 -30.09 -15.44
C THR A 91 9.49 -31.48 -14.79
N PRO A 92 9.60 -31.62 -13.45
CA PRO A 92 8.65 -31.05 -12.49
C PRO A 92 9.29 -30.52 -11.20
N SER A 93 8.58 -29.66 -10.46
CA SER A 93 8.41 -29.86 -9.02
C SER A 93 7.51 -28.77 -8.45
N SER A 94 6.39 -29.24 -7.90
CA SER A 94 5.50 -28.52 -7.02
C SER A 94 6.23 -28.18 -5.73
N GLN A 95 6.43 -26.91 -5.41
CA GLN A 95 6.56 -26.46 -4.03
C GLN A 95 5.82 -25.14 -3.83
N VAL A 96 4.71 -25.26 -3.10
CA VAL A 96 3.95 -24.17 -2.50
C VAL A 96 4.71 -23.72 -1.24
N PRO A 97 5.10 -22.44 -1.09
CA PRO A 97 5.53 -21.94 0.21
C PRO A 97 4.31 -21.52 1.02
N SER A 98 3.89 -22.41 1.93
CA SER A 98 3.06 -22.07 3.10
C SER A 98 3.88 -21.21 4.07
N SER A 99 3.66 -19.89 4.08
CA SER A 99 4.34 -18.95 5.00
C SER A 99 3.38 -18.18 5.92
N VAL A 100 2.27 -18.80 6.36
CA VAL A 100 1.29 -18.14 7.26
C VAL A 100 1.59 -18.33 8.76
N HIS A 101 2.68 -19.01 9.15
CA HIS A 101 2.97 -19.27 10.58
C HIS A 101 4.14 -18.51 11.23
N ALA A 102 4.78 -17.56 10.53
CA ALA A 102 5.86 -16.75 11.11
C ALA A 102 5.38 -15.46 11.81
N ALA A 103 4.18 -14.95 11.49
CA ALA A 103 3.67 -13.69 12.05
C ALA A 103 2.90 -13.86 13.38
N ALA A 104 2.44 -15.07 13.71
CA ALA A 104 1.63 -15.32 14.91
C ALA A 104 2.46 -15.49 16.21
N ARG A 105 3.77 -15.74 16.12
CA ARG A 105 4.64 -15.90 17.32
C ARG A 105 5.29 -14.60 17.80
N ALA A 106 5.28 -13.54 17.00
CA ALA A 106 5.82 -12.23 17.36
C ALA A 106 4.82 -11.32 18.11
N ALA A 107 3.52 -11.62 18.02
CA ALA A 107 2.47 -10.89 18.74
C ALA A 107 2.27 -11.40 20.19
N ASP A 108 2.52 -12.68 20.44
CA ASP A 108 2.25 -13.31 21.74
C ASP A 108 3.36 -13.06 22.80
N GLN A 109 4.57 -12.69 22.35
CA GLN A 109 5.66 -12.28 23.26
C GLN A 109 5.56 -10.82 23.73
N LYS A 110 4.81 -9.96 23.03
CA LYS A 110 4.62 -8.55 23.44
C LYS A 110 3.46 -8.36 24.44
N VAL A 111 2.46 -9.24 24.44
CA VAL A 111 1.37 -9.18 25.44
C VAL A 111 1.82 -9.73 26.79
N LYS A 112 2.72 -10.73 26.83
CA LYS A 112 3.30 -11.28 28.06
C LYS A 112 4.38 -10.40 28.72
N ALA A 113 5.00 -9.49 27.97
CA ALA A 113 5.93 -8.48 28.50
C ALA A 113 5.22 -7.22 29.02
N ALA A 114 4.03 -6.88 28.48
CA ALA A 114 3.23 -5.74 28.94
C ALA A 114 2.39 -6.03 30.20
N MET A 115 2.02 -7.29 30.46
CA MET A 115 1.31 -7.67 31.71
C MET A 115 2.25 -7.90 32.91
N LYS A 116 3.58 -7.81 32.75
CA LYS A 116 4.55 -7.91 33.86
C LYS A 116 5.13 -6.56 34.31
N ALA A 117 4.69 -5.45 33.70
CA ALA A 117 5.13 -4.09 34.04
C ALA A 117 4.01 -3.22 34.65
N ALA A 118 2.82 -3.78 34.92
CA ALA A 118 1.69 -3.09 35.55
C ALA A 118 1.22 -3.80 36.83
N GLY A 119 2.16 -4.33 37.61
CA GLY A 119 1.92 -5.07 38.84
C GLY A 119 3.05 -4.91 39.85
N SER A 120 3.39 -3.66 40.18
CA SER A 120 4.23 -3.30 41.33
C SER A 120 3.82 -1.91 41.81
N GLY A 121 2.62 -1.85 42.37
CA GLY A 121 2.05 -0.67 43.00
C GLY A 121 1.16 -1.08 44.16
N ALA A 122 1.71 -1.90 45.06
CA ALA A 122 1.03 -2.33 46.28
C ALA A 122 1.47 -1.45 47.46
N SER A 123 0.54 -0.57 47.84
CA SER A 123 0.15 -0.31 49.23
C SER A 123 1.26 -0.21 50.28
N GLY A 124 1.81 0.99 50.44
CA GLY A 124 2.36 1.45 51.71
C GLY A 124 1.42 2.47 52.33
N VAL A 125 0.35 2.00 52.99
CA VAL A 125 -0.53 2.83 53.81
C VAL A 125 -0.51 2.26 55.23
N ASN A 126 0.49 2.66 56.01
CA ASN A 126 0.46 2.52 57.47
C ASN A 126 -0.14 3.82 58.03
N SER A 127 -1.46 3.81 58.22
CA SER A 127 -2.15 4.75 59.10
C SER A 127 -2.45 4.03 60.41
N ALA A 128 -1.66 4.30 61.45
CA ALA A 128 -2.10 4.31 62.85
C ALA A 128 -0.93 4.73 63.75
N ALA A 129 -1.00 5.96 64.27
CA ALA A 129 -0.63 6.37 65.63
C ALA A 129 -0.27 7.87 65.63
N ASN A 130 -1.30 8.71 65.50
CA ASN A 130 -1.23 10.10 65.91
C ASN A 130 -1.53 10.11 67.42
N LEU A 131 -0.49 10.06 68.25
CA LEU A 131 -0.55 10.35 69.69
C LEU A 131 0.07 11.75 69.92
N PRO A 132 -0.50 12.59 70.80
CA PRO A 132 0.00 13.93 71.05
C PRO A 132 1.35 13.92 71.81
N PRO A 133 2.19 14.96 71.64
CA PRO A 133 3.48 15.07 72.32
C PRO A 133 3.32 15.70 73.71
N GLY A 134 4.11 15.21 74.66
CA GLY A 134 4.39 15.87 75.96
C GLY A 134 3.41 15.49 77.08
N VAL A 135 3.88 14.76 78.09
CA VAL A 135 4.41 15.32 79.34
C VAL A 135 5.27 14.24 79.99
N THR A 136 6.48 14.67 80.35
CA THR A 136 7.51 13.99 81.14
C THR A 136 6.98 13.29 82.38
N ALA A 137 7.33 12.00 82.53
CA ALA A 137 7.34 11.30 83.81
C ALA A 137 8.43 10.21 83.81
N GLU A 138 9.65 10.59 83.41
CA GLU A 138 10.86 9.98 83.97
C GLU A 138 11.07 10.61 85.35
N MET A 139 10.52 10.02 86.40
CA MET A 139 11.04 10.15 87.77
C MET A 139 10.24 9.20 88.68
N TRP A 140 11.01 8.30 89.30
CA TRP A 140 10.68 7.57 90.54
C TRP A 140 9.73 6.37 90.44
N ALA A 141 10.28 5.22 90.07
CA ALA A 141 9.91 3.93 90.69
C ALA A 141 10.87 2.81 90.24
N ALA A 142 12.10 2.82 90.76
CA ALA A 142 12.92 1.62 90.88
C ALA A 142 13.93 1.84 92.02
N ALA A 143 14.02 0.86 92.90
CA ALA A 143 14.88 0.80 94.09
C ALA A 143 14.42 1.67 95.28
N HIS A 144 13.51 1.13 96.09
CA HIS A 144 13.73 0.89 97.53
C HIS A 144 12.50 0.15 98.10
N GLY A 145 12.73 -0.96 98.80
CA GLY A 145 11.73 -1.56 99.68
C GLY A 145 11.42 -3.04 99.45
N ASP A 146 12.43 -3.86 99.11
CA ASP A 146 12.36 -5.29 99.37
C ASP A 146 12.80 -5.58 100.82
N ALA A 147 12.25 -6.67 101.32
CA ALA A 147 12.21 -7.24 102.65
C ALA A 147 13.45 -7.12 103.55
N GLY A 148 13.16 -6.98 104.85
CA GLY A 148 13.67 -7.93 105.84
C GLY A 148 14.92 -7.53 106.62
N SER A 149 14.73 -6.89 107.77
CA SER A 149 15.46 -7.08 109.04
C SER A 149 14.94 -6.01 110.01
N SER A 150 14.07 -6.23 111.00
CA SER A 150 13.96 -7.30 112.00
C SER A 150 15.28 -7.64 112.69
N ALA A 151 15.81 -6.70 113.50
CA ALA A 151 16.30 -7.01 114.86
C ALA A 151 16.72 -5.73 115.62
N ASN A 152 16.33 -5.69 116.90
CA ASN A 152 16.99 -4.97 117.99
C ASN A 152 16.90 -3.44 118.07
N GLY A 153 15.67 -2.92 118.03
CA GLY A 153 15.34 -1.71 118.76
C GLY A 153 15.00 -2.07 120.21
N ALA A 154 15.98 -1.97 121.11
CA ALA A 154 15.83 -2.19 122.54
C ALA A 154 14.74 -1.28 123.15
N ARG A 155 13.51 -1.81 123.24
CA ARG A 155 12.45 -1.20 124.05
C ARG A 155 12.72 -1.57 125.50
N ARG A 156 13.15 -0.56 126.27
CA ARG A 156 13.21 -0.58 127.73
C ARG A 156 11.93 -1.23 128.31
N PRO A 157 12.03 -2.06 129.35
CA PRO A 157 10.85 -2.54 130.06
C PRO A 157 10.11 -1.33 130.63
N LEU A 158 8.84 -1.15 130.24
CA LEU A 158 7.95 -0.24 130.94
C LEU A 158 7.88 -0.68 132.42
N PRO A 159 8.01 0.24 133.38
CA PRO A 159 7.88 -0.09 134.79
C PRO A 159 6.49 -0.66 135.05
N LYS A 160 6.43 -1.74 135.83
CA LYS A 160 5.18 -2.31 136.36
C LYS A 160 4.40 -1.18 137.04
N PRO A 161 3.11 -0.97 136.73
CA PRO A 161 2.30 -0.04 137.49
C PRO A 161 2.29 -0.51 138.94
N GLN A 162 2.79 0.33 139.84
CA GLN A 162 2.56 0.17 141.27
C GLN A 162 1.05 0.02 141.47
N GLU A 163 0.65 -0.86 142.39
CA GLU A 163 -0.74 -1.04 142.79
C GLU A 163 -1.23 0.28 143.41
N LEU A 164 -1.70 1.17 142.54
CA LEU A 164 -2.44 2.35 142.92
C LEU A 164 -3.71 1.89 143.63
N HIS A 165 -3.94 2.49 144.79
CA HIS A 165 -5.09 2.29 145.64
C HIS A 165 -6.37 2.13 144.79
N LYS A 166 -7.04 0.98 144.92
CA LYS A 166 -8.26 0.61 144.16
C LYS A 166 -9.45 1.56 144.38
N ASP A 167 -9.28 2.56 145.23
CA ASP A 167 -10.26 3.61 145.55
C ASP A 167 -9.82 5.02 145.12
N ASP A 168 -8.70 5.18 144.40
CA ASP A 168 -8.31 6.47 143.85
C ASP A 168 -9.22 6.86 142.67
N LEU A 169 -9.96 7.95 142.84
CA LEU A 169 -10.90 8.47 141.85
C LEU A 169 -10.21 8.75 140.50
N TRP A 170 -8.93 9.13 140.54
CA TRP A 170 -8.13 9.41 139.35
C TRP A 170 -7.78 8.17 138.54
N ALA A 171 -7.59 7.01 139.18
CA ALA A 171 -7.34 5.75 138.47
C ALA A 171 -8.58 5.27 137.70
N LYS A 172 -9.78 5.42 138.29
CA LYS A 172 -11.06 5.13 137.61
C LYS A 172 -11.35 6.11 136.47
N LEU A 173 -10.90 7.37 136.59
CA LEU A 173 -10.99 8.35 135.50
C LEU A 173 -10.07 7.95 134.34
N ALA A 174 -8.81 7.58 134.63
CA ALA A 174 -7.86 7.12 133.63
C ALA A 174 -8.31 5.82 132.94
N GLU A 175 -8.92 4.88 133.67
CA GLU A 175 -9.49 3.66 133.08
C GLU A 175 -10.65 3.99 132.12
N LYS A 176 -11.54 4.92 132.51
CA LYS A 176 -12.61 5.43 131.62
C LYS A 176 -12.06 6.17 130.39
N GLU A 177 -11.04 7.01 130.56
CA GLU A 177 -10.37 7.69 129.43
C GLU A 177 -9.74 6.69 128.47
N VAL A 178 -9.12 5.63 128.99
CA VAL A 178 -8.58 4.53 128.17
C VAL A 178 -9.71 3.79 127.45
N GLU A 179 -10.83 3.49 128.11
CA GLU A 179 -12.00 2.87 127.48
C GLU A 179 -12.62 3.76 126.39
N GLU A 180 -12.75 5.07 126.63
CA GLU A 180 -13.24 6.05 125.66
C GLU A 180 -12.28 6.17 124.48
N PHE A 181 -10.96 6.20 124.72
CA PHE A 181 -9.96 6.17 123.65
C PHE A 181 -10.06 4.89 122.80
N HIS A 182 -10.30 3.73 123.41
CA HIS A 182 -10.50 2.48 122.67
C HIS A 182 -11.81 2.50 121.86
N LYS A 183 -12.89 3.06 122.41
CA LYS A 183 -14.14 3.27 121.68
C LYS A 183 -13.94 4.21 120.49
N ASP A 184 -13.28 5.35 120.70
CA ASP A 184 -12.96 6.31 119.64
C ASP A 184 -12.03 5.71 118.59
N ALA A 185 -11.01 4.94 118.98
CA ALA A 185 -10.13 4.24 118.05
C ALA A 185 -10.89 3.19 117.21
N LEU A 186 -11.82 2.45 117.81
CA LEU A 186 -12.71 1.52 117.11
C LEU A 186 -13.67 2.25 116.16
N GLU A 187 -14.22 3.39 116.57
CA GLU A 187 -15.06 4.23 115.72
C GLU A 187 -14.28 4.79 114.53
N HIS A 188 -13.08 5.33 114.77
CA HIS A 188 -12.19 5.81 113.72
C HIS A 188 -11.84 4.69 112.74
N ARG A 189 -11.52 3.49 113.22
CA ARG A 189 -11.28 2.31 112.37
C ARG A 189 -12.53 1.93 111.57
N ARG A 190 -13.72 2.01 112.18
CA ARG A 190 -15.00 1.73 111.50
C ARG A 190 -15.28 2.77 110.41
N ARG A 191 -15.03 4.05 110.67
CA ARG A 191 -15.18 5.14 109.68
C ARG A 191 -14.18 4.96 108.54
N HIS A 192 -12.93 4.62 108.83
CA HIS A 192 -11.93 4.35 107.81
C HIS A 192 -12.31 3.18 106.90
N LYS A 193 -12.77 2.06 107.49
CA LYS A 193 -13.28 0.91 106.72
C LYS A 193 -14.47 1.27 105.84
N LYS A 194 -15.42 2.06 106.35
CA LYS A 194 -16.56 2.54 105.54
C LYS A 194 -16.10 3.40 104.36
N MET A 195 -15.15 4.31 104.58
CA MET A 195 -14.57 5.12 103.50
C MET A 195 -13.85 4.25 102.45
N GLU A 196 -13.10 3.22 102.89
CA GLU A 196 -12.46 2.25 101.99
C GLU A 196 -13.50 1.46 101.16
N GLU A 197 -14.59 1.01 101.79
CA GLU A 197 -15.69 0.31 101.14
C GLU A 197 -16.40 1.21 100.11
N GLU A 198 -16.67 2.47 100.45
CA GLU A 198 -17.26 3.45 99.54
C GLU A 198 -16.35 3.75 98.35
N GLN A 199 -15.05 3.95 98.59
CA GLN A 199 -14.05 4.15 97.53
C GLN A 199 -13.95 2.93 96.61
N ARG A 200 -13.96 1.72 97.20
CA ARG A 200 -13.95 0.47 96.43
C ARG A 200 -15.19 0.36 95.55
N LEU A 201 -16.39 0.58 96.09
CA LEU A 201 -17.64 0.56 95.32
C LEU A 201 -17.63 1.59 94.19
N TYR A 202 -17.13 2.80 94.46
CA TYR A 202 -16.99 3.84 93.43
C TYR A 202 -16.05 3.43 92.29
N LEU A 203 -14.90 2.83 92.61
CA LEU A 203 -13.96 2.32 91.60
C LEU A 203 -14.55 1.14 90.83
N GLU A 204 -15.25 0.21 91.49
CA GLU A 204 -15.95 -0.90 90.84
C GLU A 204 -17.02 -0.38 89.85
N GLN A 205 -17.79 0.65 90.23
CA GLN A 205 -18.74 1.32 89.33
C GLN A 205 -18.04 1.96 88.12
N GLN A 206 -16.89 2.63 88.33
CA GLN A 206 -16.13 3.21 87.22
C GLN A 206 -15.60 2.15 86.26
N VAL A 207 -15.09 1.03 86.79
CA VAL A 207 -14.63 -0.10 85.97
C VAL A 207 -15.80 -0.69 85.19
N ALA A 208 -16.95 -0.92 85.83
CA ALA A 208 -18.15 -1.43 85.16
C ALA A 208 -18.67 -0.51 84.05
N LEU A 209 -18.65 0.81 84.24
CA LEU A 209 -19.00 1.78 83.20
C LEU A 209 -18.00 1.75 82.03
N ARG A 210 -16.69 1.62 82.32
CA ARG A 210 -15.66 1.50 81.28
C ARG A 210 -15.78 0.20 80.50
N THR A 211 -16.00 -0.93 81.16
CA THR A 211 -16.19 -2.23 80.49
C THR A 211 -17.46 -2.23 79.64
N ARG A 212 -18.57 -1.67 80.14
CA ARG A 212 -19.79 -1.50 79.35
C ARG A 212 -19.56 -0.66 78.10
N LYS A 213 -18.93 0.52 78.23
CA LYS A 213 -18.59 1.37 77.09
C LYS A 213 -17.66 0.67 76.10
N ALA A 214 -16.70 -0.14 76.58
CA ALA A 214 -15.82 -0.91 75.71
C ALA A 214 -16.58 -2.00 74.93
N VAL A 215 -17.55 -2.67 75.56
CA VAL A 215 -18.40 -3.67 74.89
C VAL A 215 -19.33 -3.00 73.87
N GLU A 216 -19.93 -1.86 74.19
CA GLU A 216 -20.76 -1.09 73.25
C GLU A 216 -19.94 -0.65 72.03
N LYS A 217 -18.73 -0.10 72.23
CA LYS A 217 -17.81 0.25 71.13
C LYS A 217 -17.48 -0.94 70.24
N LYS A 218 -17.14 -2.11 70.81
CA LYS A 218 -16.87 -3.32 70.03
C LYS A 218 -18.06 -3.75 69.18
N LYS A 219 -19.28 -3.69 69.73
CA LYS A 219 -20.50 -4.02 68.98
C LYS A 219 -20.75 -3.05 67.83
N ASP A 220 -20.46 -1.78 68.02
CA ASP A 220 -20.62 -0.78 66.95
C ASP A 220 -19.53 -0.91 65.88
N GLU A 221 -18.29 -1.24 66.27
CA GLU A 221 -17.21 -1.60 65.34
C GLU A 221 -17.58 -2.86 64.52
N GLU A 222 -18.12 -3.91 65.16
CA GLU A 222 -18.59 -5.11 64.48
C GLU A 222 -19.71 -4.81 63.46
N LYS A 223 -20.69 -3.98 63.83
CA LYS A 223 -21.75 -3.55 62.89
C LYS A 223 -21.17 -2.77 61.72
N TYR A 224 -20.25 -1.84 61.99
CA TYR A 224 -19.60 -1.05 60.95
C TYR A 224 -18.86 -1.94 59.95
N VAL A 225 -18.10 -2.93 60.41
CA VAL A 225 -17.41 -3.89 59.55
C VAL A 225 -18.39 -4.70 58.70
N VAL A 226 -19.52 -5.15 59.27
CA VAL A 226 -20.55 -5.88 58.53
C VAL A 226 -21.21 -4.99 57.46
N GLU A 227 -21.48 -3.73 57.77
CA GLU A 227 -22.03 -2.77 56.81
C GLU A 227 -21.05 -2.47 55.68
N GLU A 228 -19.76 -2.29 56.00
CA GLU A 228 -18.70 -2.09 55.02
C GLU A 228 -18.56 -3.31 54.10
N GLN A 229 -18.57 -4.52 54.64
CA GLN A 229 -18.55 -5.75 53.85
C GLN A 229 -19.74 -5.83 52.88
N ARG A 230 -20.96 -5.51 53.34
CA ARG A 230 -22.15 -5.46 52.47
C ARG A 230 -22.03 -4.42 51.36
N GLN A 231 -21.45 -3.26 51.65
CA GLN A 231 -21.22 -2.23 50.65
C GLN A 231 -20.19 -2.68 49.60
N LEU A 232 -19.12 -3.35 50.03
CA LEU A 232 -18.12 -3.93 49.13
C LEU A 232 -18.73 -5.03 48.25
N GLU A 233 -19.51 -5.95 48.81
CA GLU A 233 -20.20 -7.00 48.05
C GLU A 233 -21.17 -6.41 47.02
N ALA A 234 -21.97 -5.40 47.41
CA ALA A 234 -22.89 -4.72 46.51
C ALA A 234 -22.13 -4.00 45.37
N TRP A 235 -21.01 -3.36 45.68
CA TRP A 235 -20.16 -2.69 44.70
C TRP A 235 -19.52 -3.69 43.74
N GLU A 236 -18.99 -4.82 44.22
CA GLU A 236 -18.46 -5.88 43.38
C GLU A 236 -19.51 -6.48 42.44
N LEU A 237 -20.74 -6.68 42.94
CA LEU A 237 -21.86 -7.15 42.12
C LEU A 237 -22.20 -6.13 41.02
N GLU A 238 -22.21 -4.85 41.34
CA GLU A 238 -22.46 -3.78 40.36
C GLU A 238 -21.36 -3.72 39.30
N GLN A 239 -20.08 -3.88 39.70
CA GLN A 239 -18.96 -3.94 38.75
C GLN A 239 -19.06 -5.15 37.83
N LYS A 240 -19.36 -6.33 38.36
CA LYS A 240 -19.59 -7.54 37.56
C LYS A 240 -20.74 -7.33 36.56
N ARG A 241 -21.84 -6.71 36.99
CA ARG A 241 -22.97 -6.38 36.09
C ARG A 241 -22.55 -5.44 34.96
N LYS A 242 -21.80 -4.37 35.27
CA LYS A 242 -21.27 -3.44 34.27
C LYS A 242 -20.30 -4.13 33.29
N ASP A 243 -19.48 -5.05 33.78
CA ASP A 243 -18.57 -5.83 32.94
C ASP A 243 -19.32 -6.78 31.99
N GLU A 244 -20.36 -7.44 32.48
CA GLU A 244 -21.22 -8.30 31.65
C GLU A 244 -21.98 -7.49 30.60
N GLU A 245 -22.54 -6.34 30.96
CA GLU A 245 -23.17 -5.42 30.02
C GLU A 245 -22.19 -4.95 28.94
N ARG A 246 -20.95 -4.59 29.32
CA ARG A 246 -19.88 -4.21 28.37
C ARG A 246 -19.51 -5.37 27.45
N LYS A 247 -19.32 -6.57 27.99
CA LYS A 247 -19.03 -7.78 27.20
C LYS A 247 -20.15 -8.10 26.22
N ARG A 248 -21.41 -7.96 26.65
CA ARG A 248 -22.58 -8.16 25.80
C ARG A 248 -22.63 -7.15 24.66
N ARG A 249 -22.46 -5.85 24.95
CA ARG A 249 -22.40 -4.81 23.90
C ARG A 249 -21.28 -5.07 22.90
N PHE A 250 -20.11 -5.50 23.37
CA PHE A 250 -19.00 -5.84 22.49
C PHE A 250 -19.30 -7.06 21.62
N ALA A 251 -19.96 -8.08 22.17
CA ALA A 251 -20.40 -9.25 21.42
C ALA A 251 -21.44 -8.90 20.34
N GLU A 252 -22.42 -8.06 20.68
CA GLU A 252 -23.43 -7.54 19.75
C GLU A 252 -22.78 -6.71 18.63
N GLU A 253 -21.87 -5.80 18.96
CA GLU A 253 -21.16 -4.99 17.97
C GLU A 253 -20.27 -5.85 17.05
N LYS A 254 -19.63 -6.89 17.60
CA LYS A 254 -18.87 -7.86 16.82
C LYS A 254 -19.78 -8.64 15.86
N ALA A 255 -20.93 -9.11 16.33
CA ALA A 255 -21.90 -9.83 15.49
C ALA A 255 -22.39 -8.94 14.33
N MET A 256 -22.72 -7.67 14.59
CA MET A 256 -23.12 -6.71 13.55
C MET A 256 -22.00 -6.46 12.52
N ARG A 257 -20.75 -6.36 12.97
CA ARG A 257 -19.59 -6.23 12.05
C ARG A 257 -19.40 -7.48 11.20
N ASP A 258 -19.50 -8.66 11.80
CA ASP A 258 -19.36 -9.93 11.10
C ASP A 258 -20.48 -10.10 10.05
N GLU A 259 -21.72 -9.73 10.38
CA GLU A 259 -22.85 -9.71 9.44
C GLU A 259 -22.62 -8.72 8.28
N GLN A 260 -22.17 -7.50 8.56
CA GLN A 260 -21.80 -6.53 7.52
C GLN A 260 -20.69 -7.05 6.59
N LEU A 261 -19.70 -7.76 7.14
CA LEU A 261 -18.62 -8.37 6.36
C LEU A 261 -19.15 -9.51 5.48
N GLU A 262 -20.08 -10.32 5.98
CA GLU A 262 -20.73 -11.36 5.19
C GLU A 262 -21.58 -10.77 4.05
N GLU A 263 -22.38 -9.75 4.32
CA GLU A 263 -23.17 -9.05 3.30
C GLU A 263 -22.27 -8.44 2.22
N ALA A 264 -21.17 -7.78 2.62
CA ALA A 264 -20.20 -7.22 1.69
C ALA A 264 -19.54 -8.32 0.83
N ARG A 265 -19.21 -9.48 1.42
CA ARG A 265 -18.69 -10.64 0.68
C ARG A 265 -19.71 -11.20 -0.31
N LYS A 266 -20.98 -11.36 0.11
CA LYS A 266 -22.07 -11.82 -0.76
C LYS A 266 -22.29 -10.86 -1.93
N ARG A 267 -22.32 -9.55 -1.67
CA ARG A 267 -22.44 -8.52 -2.72
C ARG A 267 -21.29 -8.58 -3.72
N ARG A 268 -20.04 -8.68 -3.22
CA ARG A 268 -18.85 -8.80 -4.07
C ARG A 268 -18.88 -10.07 -4.91
N ALA A 269 -19.29 -11.21 -4.33
CA ALA A 269 -19.40 -12.46 -5.06
C ALA A 269 -20.47 -12.41 -6.16
N LEU A 270 -21.61 -11.74 -5.91
CA LEU A 270 -22.65 -11.53 -6.92
C LEU A 270 -22.17 -10.62 -8.06
N GLU A 271 -21.45 -9.54 -7.73
CA GLU A 271 -20.87 -8.64 -8.73
C GLU A 271 -19.81 -9.34 -9.58
N GLU A 272 -18.94 -10.13 -8.95
CA GLU A 272 -17.92 -10.93 -9.65
C GLU A 272 -18.56 -12.01 -10.54
N ALA A 273 -19.65 -12.64 -10.09
CA ALA A 273 -20.41 -13.60 -10.90
C ALA A 273 -21.06 -12.92 -12.12
N LYS A 274 -21.65 -11.74 -11.95
CA LYS A 274 -22.20 -10.94 -13.06
C LYS A 274 -21.12 -10.54 -14.05
N ARG A 275 -20.00 -10.03 -13.57
CA ARG A 275 -18.85 -9.66 -14.41
C ARG A 275 -18.32 -10.86 -15.19
N ARG A 276 -18.16 -12.02 -14.55
CA ARG A 276 -17.77 -13.25 -15.25
C ARG A 276 -18.77 -13.67 -16.32
N ALA A 277 -20.08 -13.50 -16.07
CA ALA A 277 -21.10 -13.81 -17.06
C ALA A 277 -21.03 -12.86 -18.26
N GLU A 278 -20.89 -11.55 -18.02
CA GLU A 278 -20.69 -10.53 -19.06
C GLU A 278 -19.41 -10.77 -19.87
N ASP A 279 -18.30 -11.09 -19.21
CA ASP A 279 -17.03 -11.43 -19.86
C ASP A 279 -17.16 -12.71 -20.72
N ALA A 280 -17.90 -13.72 -20.24
CA ALA A 280 -18.16 -14.94 -21.00
C ALA A 280 -19.07 -14.68 -22.22
N GLU A 281 -20.06 -13.81 -22.11
CA GLU A 281 -20.89 -13.39 -23.24
C GLU A 281 -20.10 -12.58 -24.27
N ALA A 282 -19.25 -11.66 -23.82
CA ALA A 282 -18.36 -10.90 -24.68
C ALA A 282 -17.38 -11.83 -25.42
N ALA A 283 -16.81 -12.82 -24.73
CA ALA A 283 -15.95 -13.82 -25.33
C ALA A 283 -16.67 -14.66 -26.40
N LYS A 284 -17.93 -15.05 -26.15
CA LYS A 284 -18.75 -15.76 -27.16
C LYS A 284 -19.04 -14.89 -28.37
N LYS A 285 -19.37 -13.60 -28.19
CA LYS A 285 -19.60 -12.66 -29.30
C LYS A 285 -18.34 -12.51 -30.15
N LEU A 286 -17.18 -12.32 -29.50
CA LEU A 286 -15.90 -12.22 -30.19
C LEU A 286 -15.56 -13.49 -30.97
N GLN A 287 -15.85 -14.67 -30.41
CA GLN A 287 -15.66 -15.95 -31.10
C GLN A 287 -16.53 -16.04 -32.36
N VAL A 288 -17.81 -15.66 -32.29
CA VAL A 288 -18.70 -15.63 -33.45
C VAL A 288 -18.21 -14.64 -34.52
N GLU A 289 -17.74 -13.46 -34.11
CA GLU A 289 -17.16 -12.47 -35.04
C GLU A 289 -15.90 -13.01 -35.72
N TYR A 290 -15.01 -13.67 -34.96
CA TYR A 290 -13.81 -14.30 -35.49
C TYR A 290 -14.14 -15.41 -36.49
N GLU A 291 -15.12 -16.26 -36.19
CA GLU A 291 -15.57 -17.32 -37.10
C GLU A 291 -16.17 -16.75 -38.39
N ARG A 292 -16.96 -15.66 -38.29
CA ARG A 292 -17.48 -14.93 -39.47
C ARG A 292 -16.37 -14.32 -40.30
N GLU A 293 -15.35 -13.72 -39.68
CA GLU A 293 -14.20 -13.16 -40.40
C GLU A 293 -13.42 -14.27 -41.12
N GLN A 294 -13.19 -15.40 -40.46
CA GLN A 294 -12.55 -16.57 -41.08
C GLN A 294 -13.33 -17.10 -42.28
N GLN A 295 -14.67 -17.15 -42.20
CA GLN A 295 -15.53 -17.53 -43.32
C GLN A 295 -15.40 -16.52 -44.47
N ALA A 296 -15.46 -15.21 -44.19
CA ALA A 296 -15.31 -14.17 -45.20
C ALA A 296 -13.92 -14.23 -45.89
N ILE A 297 -12.85 -14.53 -45.15
CA ILE A 297 -11.51 -14.73 -45.73
C ILE A 297 -11.49 -15.96 -46.64
N ARG A 298 -12.12 -17.07 -46.24
CA ARG A 298 -12.22 -18.27 -47.08
C ARG A 298 -12.99 -17.99 -48.36
N GLU A 299 -14.13 -17.31 -48.28
CA GLU A 299 -14.92 -16.92 -49.45
C GLU A 299 -14.12 -16.01 -50.40
N ARG A 300 -13.40 -15.01 -49.86
CA ARG A 300 -12.52 -14.16 -50.67
C ARG A 300 -11.42 -14.97 -51.36
N ARG A 301 -10.83 -15.96 -50.69
CA ARG A 301 -9.85 -16.87 -51.30
C ARG A 301 -10.46 -17.73 -52.40
N VAL A 302 -11.69 -18.21 -52.23
CA VAL A 302 -12.39 -18.98 -53.27
C VAL A 302 -12.67 -18.09 -54.49
N LYS A 303 -13.24 -16.90 -54.28
CA LYS A 303 -13.49 -15.93 -55.37
C LYS A 303 -12.19 -15.56 -56.10
N ALA A 304 -11.12 -15.28 -55.38
CA ALA A 304 -9.81 -14.98 -55.99
C ALA A 304 -9.28 -16.16 -56.84
N LYS A 305 -9.50 -17.42 -56.41
CA LYS A 305 -9.15 -18.59 -57.21
C LYS A 305 -10.01 -18.68 -58.47
N GLU A 306 -11.31 -18.46 -58.36
CA GLU A 306 -12.23 -18.45 -59.51
C GLU A 306 -11.84 -17.37 -60.52
N ASP A 307 -11.48 -16.17 -60.06
CA ASP A 307 -11.04 -15.08 -60.92
C ASP A 307 -9.72 -15.40 -61.64
N VAL A 308 -8.78 -16.06 -60.96
CA VAL A 308 -7.54 -16.55 -61.58
C VAL A 308 -7.83 -17.61 -62.65
N VAL A 309 -8.74 -18.55 -62.39
CA VAL A 309 -9.13 -19.56 -63.38
C VAL A 309 -9.79 -18.91 -64.61
N LYS A 310 -10.73 -17.98 -64.40
CA LYS A 310 -11.35 -17.20 -65.49
C LYS A 310 -10.32 -16.42 -66.30
N ALA A 311 -9.34 -15.79 -65.64
CA ALA A 311 -8.26 -15.09 -66.32
C ALA A 311 -7.37 -16.03 -67.14
N GLN A 312 -7.09 -17.24 -66.64
CA GLN A 312 -6.35 -18.26 -67.39
C GLN A 312 -7.12 -18.75 -68.61
N GLU A 313 -8.43 -18.99 -68.49
CA GLU A 313 -9.30 -19.37 -69.61
C GLU A 313 -9.36 -18.26 -70.66
N PHE A 314 -9.51 -17.01 -70.24
CA PHE A 314 -9.49 -15.86 -71.14
C PHE A 314 -8.14 -15.72 -71.86
N ASN A 315 -7.02 -15.90 -71.16
CA ASN A 315 -5.69 -15.88 -71.76
C ASN A 315 -5.50 -17.01 -72.79
N LYS A 316 -5.95 -18.23 -72.49
CA LYS A 316 -5.93 -19.35 -73.46
C LYS A 316 -6.74 -19.01 -74.71
N HIS A 317 -7.91 -18.42 -74.54
CA HIS A 317 -8.73 -18.01 -75.68
C HIS A 317 -8.05 -16.94 -76.54
N ILE A 318 -7.37 -15.96 -75.92
CA ILE A 318 -6.55 -14.98 -76.64
C ILE A 318 -5.39 -15.66 -77.39
N GLU A 319 -4.73 -16.64 -76.77
CA GLU A 319 -3.63 -17.38 -77.41
C GLU A 319 -4.12 -18.19 -78.62
N GLU A 320 -5.27 -18.86 -78.50
CA GLU A 320 -5.92 -19.57 -79.60
C GLU A 320 -6.29 -18.63 -80.74
N MET A 321 -6.87 -17.48 -80.43
CA MET A 321 -7.20 -16.44 -81.42
C MET A 321 -5.93 -15.94 -82.13
N ARG A 322 -4.87 -15.62 -81.39
CA ARG A 322 -3.58 -15.21 -81.97
C ARG A 322 -2.90 -16.31 -82.77
N ALA A 323 -3.08 -17.58 -82.40
CA ALA A 323 -2.55 -18.72 -83.15
C ALA A 323 -3.32 -18.90 -84.46
N SER A 324 -4.64 -18.76 -84.44
CA SER A 324 -5.51 -18.77 -85.62
C SER A 324 -5.18 -17.61 -86.58
N GLU A 325 -4.98 -16.39 -86.06
CA GLU A 325 -4.53 -15.24 -86.86
C GLU A 325 -3.16 -15.49 -87.49
N ARG A 326 -2.17 -15.96 -86.71
CA ARG A 326 -0.84 -16.32 -87.24
C ARG A 326 -0.92 -17.42 -88.30
N ALA A 327 -1.83 -18.38 -88.17
CA ALA A 327 -2.04 -19.41 -89.18
C ALA A 327 -2.64 -18.82 -90.48
N LYS A 328 -3.60 -17.89 -90.36
CA LYS A 328 -4.18 -17.17 -91.51
C LYS A 328 -3.15 -16.28 -92.21
N GLU A 329 -2.32 -15.57 -91.46
CA GLU A 329 -1.21 -14.78 -92.02
C GLU A 329 -0.23 -15.66 -92.78
N LYS A 330 0.23 -16.76 -92.18
CA LYS A 330 1.10 -17.74 -92.87
C LYS A 330 0.46 -18.30 -94.15
N ALA A 331 -0.85 -18.57 -94.14
CA ALA A 331 -1.56 -19.04 -95.33
C ALA A 331 -1.56 -17.98 -96.44
N ARG A 332 -1.85 -16.71 -96.09
CA ARG A 332 -1.77 -15.58 -97.04
C ARG A 332 -0.36 -15.36 -97.57
N ASP A 333 0.65 -15.47 -96.71
CA ASP A 333 2.05 -15.34 -97.12
C ASP A 333 2.45 -16.47 -98.08
N LEU A 334 2.04 -17.70 -97.82
CA LEU A 334 2.23 -18.83 -98.73
C LEU A 334 1.50 -18.60 -100.07
N GLU A 335 0.29 -18.05 -100.05
CA GLU A 335 -0.44 -17.67 -101.27
C GLU A 335 0.30 -16.58 -102.05
N HIS A 336 0.78 -15.53 -101.39
CA HIS A 336 1.58 -14.49 -102.02
C HIS A 336 2.89 -15.03 -102.56
N GLN A 337 3.56 -15.94 -101.85
CA GLN A 337 4.76 -16.63 -102.34
C GLN A 337 4.45 -17.48 -103.56
N ARG A 338 3.32 -18.21 -103.59
CA ARG A 338 2.88 -18.96 -104.77
C ARG A 338 2.61 -18.05 -105.95
N GLN A 339 1.90 -16.94 -105.75
CA GLN A 339 1.65 -15.95 -106.80
C GLN A 339 2.95 -15.31 -107.28
N TYR A 340 3.90 -15.03 -106.38
CA TYR A 340 5.21 -14.52 -106.73
C TYR A 340 6.01 -15.53 -107.54
N LEU A 341 6.04 -16.81 -107.13
CA LEU A 341 6.67 -17.89 -107.87
C LEU A 341 6.01 -18.13 -109.23
N GLU A 342 4.68 -18.00 -109.35
CA GLU A 342 4.01 -18.05 -110.64
C GLU A 342 4.37 -16.86 -111.53
N ARG A 343 4.44 -15.64 -110.98
CA ARG A 343 4.92 -14.47 -111.72
C ARG A 343 6.37 -14.66 -112.13
N LEU A 344 7.21 -15.22 -111.27
CA LEU A 344 8.60 -15.51 -111.55
C LEU A 344 8.71 -16.59 -112.63
N ARG A 345 7.94 -17.67 -112.55
CA ARG A 345 7.83 -18.68 -113.62
C ARG A 345 7.38 -18.05 -114.94
N LYS A 346 6.37 -17.18 -114.95
CA LYS A 346 5.96 -16.47 -116.17
C LYS A 346 7.06 -15.55 -116.69
N GLN A 347 7.78 -14.87 -115.80
CA GLN A 347 8.93 -14.04 -116.17
C GLN A 347 10.10 -14.88 -116.66
N ASP A 348 10.33 -16.06 -116.10
CA ASP A 348 11.38 -16.98 -116.49
C ASP A 348 11.00 -17.71 -117.78
N GLU A 349 9.73 -18.07 -118.01
CA GLU A 349 9.22 -18.51 -119.31
C GLU A 349 9.37 -17.39 -120.35
N GLN A 350 9.04 -16.13 -119.99
CA GLN A 350 9.25 -14.98 -120.88
C GLN A 350 10.73 -14.71 -121.12
N ARG A 351 11.59 -14.87 -120.10
CA ARG A 351 13.03 -14.74 -120.20
C ARG A 351 13.62 -15.90 -120.94
N GLU A 352 13.16 -17.12 -120.80
CA GLU A 352 13.56 -18.31 -121.53
C GLU A 352 13.13 -18.17 -122.98
N LEU A 353 11.91 -17.72 -123.27
CA LEU A 353 11.51 -17.37 -124.62
C LEU A 353 12.35 -16.21 -125.18
N ALA A 354 12.65 -15.20 -124.36
CA ALA A 354 13.50 -14.08 -124.74
C ALA A 354 14.98 -14.45 -124.79
N LEU A 355 15.42 -15.49 -124.10
CA LEU A 355 16.79 -16.01 -123.97
C LEU A 355 17.01 -17.16 -124.92
N VAL A 356 15.97 -17.81 -125.44
CA VAL A 356 16.01 -18.60 -126.66
C VAL A 356 16.09 -17.63 -127.83
N LYS A 357 15.25 -16.58 -127.88
CA LYS A 357 15.39 -15.49 -128.87
C LYS A 357 16.71 -14.75 -128.74
N MET A 358 17.20 -14.55 -127.52
CA MET A 358 18.47 -13.89 -127.26
C MET A 358 19.61 -14.87 -127.46
N GLN A 359 19.58 -16.16 -127.10
CA GLN A 359 20.57 -17.17 -127.50
C GLN A 359 20.56 -17.43 -129.00
N GLU A 360 19.48 -17.16 -129.72
CA GLU A 360 19.51 -17.10 -131.18
C GLU A 360 20.29 -15.85 -131.62
N LYS A 361 20.00 -14.68 -131.03
CA LYS A 361 20.77 -13.43 -131.22
C LYS A 361 22.17 -13.43 -130.60
N GLN A 362 22.47 -14.33 -129.68
CA GLN A 362 23.63 -14.43 -128.80
C GLN A 362 24.37 -15.72 -129.09
N LYS A 363 23.89 -16.66 -129.91
CA LYS A 363 24.73 -17.49 -130.78
C LYS A 363 25.29 -16.62 -131.89
N HIS A 364 24.46 -15.70 -132.41
CA HIS A 364 24.87 -14.67 -133.35
C HIS A 364 25.80 -13.60 -132.72
N GLN A 365 25.60 -13.25 -131.44
CA GLN A 365 26.47 -12.34 -130.68
C GLN A 365 27.51 -13.03 -129.77
N GLN A 366 27.47 -14.33 -129.44
CA GLN A 366 28.58 -15.08 -128.76
C GLN A 366 29.68 -15.43 -129.78
N GLN A 367 29.38 -15.38 -131.08
CA GLN A 367 30.42 -15.17 -132.09
C GLN A 367 31.13 -13.81 -131.95
N ILE A 368 30.49 -12.81 -131.31
CA ILE A 368 30.99 -11.42 -131.18
C ILE A 368 31.40 -11.09 -129.72
N ALA A 369 30.91 -11.81 -128.73
CA ALA A 369 31.03 -11.54 -127.29
C ALA A 369 31.72 -12.69 -126.54
N PHE A 370 32.48 -13.54 -127.25
CA PHE A 370 33.67 -14.17 -126.67
C PHE A 370 34.83 -13.14 -126.54
N GLN A 371 34.64 -11.91 -127.05
CA GLN A 371 35.66 -10.86 -127.06
C GLN A 371 35.61 -9.85 -125.90
N MET A 372 34.57 -9.76 -125.04
CA MET A 372 34.53 -8.65 -124.09
C MET A 372 33.92 -8.99 -122.71
N GLN A 373 34.84 -9.08 -121.76
CA GLN A 373 34.84 -8.45 -120.44
C GLN A 373 34.16 -9.14 -119.25
N SER A 374 35.06 -9.62 -118.38
CA SER A 374 34.97 -9.51 -116.93
C SER A 374 34.78 -8.06 -116.47
N ASP A 375 34.02 -7.85 -115.40
CA ASP A 375 34.50 -7.23 -114.15
C ASP A 375 33.33 -6.95 -113.19
N ILE A 376 33.29 -7.70 -112.07
CA ILE A 376 32.28 -7.64 -111.00
C ILE A 376 33.00 -7.31 -109.67
N ALA A 377 33.68 -6.16 -109.61
CA ALA A 377 34.45 -5.76 -108.43
C ALA A 377 33.96 -4.46 -107.74
N GLU A 378 33.14 -3.64 -108.39
CA GLU A 378 32.72 -2.35 -107.80
C GLU A 378 31.45 -2.40 -106.93
N LYS A 379 30.66 -3.47 -106.97
CA LYS A 379 29.43 -3.59 -106.15
C LYS A 379 29.67 -3.88 -104.66
N ALA A 380 30.90 -4.23 -104.25
CA ALA A 380 31.19 -4.64 -102.88
C ALA A 380 31.50 -3.49 -101.90
N LYS A 381 31.82 -2.28 -102.39
CA LYS A 381 32.26 -1.16 -101.53
C LYS A 381 31.14 -0.22 -101.08
N GLU A 382 29.96 -0.28 -101.68
CA GLU A 382 28.81 0.58 -101.29
C GLU A 382 27.99 0.02 -100.13
N ASP A 383 28.00 -1.30 -99.91
CA ASP A 383 27.25 -1.94 -98.81
C ASP A 383 27.95 -1.80 -97.45
N GLU A 384 29.28 -1.67 -97.45
CA GLU A 384 30.08 -1.50 -96.23
C GLU A 384 29.85 -0.13 -95.56
N ARG A 385 29.63 0.93 -96.35
CA ARG A 385 29.35 2.28 -95.82
C ARG A 385 27.96 2.43 -95.20
N LYS A 386 26.96 1.64 -95.63
CA LYS A 386 25.60 1.70 -95.06
C LYS A 386 25.51 0.99 -93.71
N ALA A 387 26.34 -0.02 -93.47
CA ALA A 387 26.36 -0.77 -92.21
C ALA A 387 26.91 0.05 -91.03
N GLU A 388 27.95 0.87 -91.24
CA GLU A 388 28.56 1.67 -90.18
C GLU A 388 27.68 2.83 -89.69
N ALA A 389 26.92 3.45 -90.60
CA ALA A 389 26.00 4.54 -90.26
C ALA A 389 24.84 4.06 -89.38
N HIS A 390 24.37 2.83 -89.58
CA HIS A 390 23.29 2.24 -88.79
C HIS A 390 23.75 1.92 -87.35
N LYS A 391 24.99 1.45 -87.19
CA LYS A 391 25.56 1.10 -85.88
C LYS A 391 25.73 2.33 -84.96
N LYS A 392 26.24 3.45 -85.50
CA LYS A 392 26.41 4.71 -84.75
C LYS A 392 25.07 5.31 -84.28
N ARG A 393 23.98 5.10 -85.02
CA ARG A 393 22.64 5.59 -84.64
C ARG A 393 22.06 4.82 -83.45
N LEU A 394 22.26 3.50 -83.40
CA LEU A 394 21.80 2.66 -82.29
C LEU A 394 22.55 2.94 -80.98
N GLU A 395 23.86 3.18 -81.07
CA GLU A 395 24.69 3.52 -79.90
C GLU A 395 24.28 4.88 -79.29
N ALA A 396 23.96 5.88 -80.11
CA ALA A 396 23.47 7.17 -79.63
C ALA A 396 22.11 7.08 -78.94
N GLU A 397 21.20 6.22 -79.42
CA GLU A 397 19.88 6.02 -78.83
C GLU A 397 19.95 5.28 -77.49
N GLN A 398 20.89 4.33 -77.34
CA GLN A 398 21.12 3.64 -76.05
C GLN A 398 21.61 4.61 -74.97
N ILE A 399 22.59 5.47 -75.29
CA ILE A 399 23.11 6.46 -74.33
C ILE A 399 22.03 7.45 -73.89
N ALA A 400 21.12 7.85 -74.78
CA ALA A 400 19.99 8.72 -74.44
C ALA A 400 18.99 8.05 -73.48
N ARG A 401 18.68 6.76 -73.70
CA ARG A 401 17.78 5.98 -72.82
C ARG A 401 18.36 5.78 -71.42
N GLU A 402 19.67 5.56 -71.32
CA GLU A 402 20.35 5.41 -70.02
C GLU A 402 20.29 6.70 -69.19
N LYS A 403 20.52 7.86 -69.81
CA LYS A 403 20.39 9.17 -69.14
C LYS A 403 18.97 9.43 -68.66
N ALA A 404 17.96 9.16 -69.48
CA ALA A 404 16.55 9.33 -69.10
C ALA A 404 16.14 8.41 -67.94
N ASN A 405 16.65 7.17 -67.89
CA ASN A 405 16.39 6.25 -66.78
C ASN A 405 17.10 6.67 -65.50
N ALA A 406 18.33 7.18 -65.59
CA ALA A 406 19.07 7.71 -64.44
C ALA A 406 18.35 8.93 -63.82
N GLU A 407 17.83 9.84 -64.64
CA GLU A 407 17.08 11.01 -64.18
C GLU A 407 15.75 10.63 -63.49
N LYS A 408 15.01 9.66 -64.06
CA LYS A 408 13.80 9.11 -63.41
C LYS A 408 14.11 8.46 -62.07
N ALA A 409 15.21 7.71 -61.98
CA ALA A 409 15.63 7.09 -60.72
C ALA A 409 16.03 8.14 -59.67
N ALA A 410 16.69 9.22 -60.08
CA ALA A 410 17.02 10.33 -59.19
C ALA A 410 15.76 11.05 -58.68
N ALA A 411 14.79 11.34 -59.57
CA ALA A 411 13.52 11.96 -59.19
C ALA A 411 12.70 11.08 -58.23
N ALA A 412 12.68 9.75 -58.43
CA ALA A 412 12.03 8.81 -57.53
C ALA A 412 12.65 8.82 -56.12
N LYS A 413 13.99 8.87 -56.01
CA LYS A 413 14.69 8.96 -54.72
C LYS A 413 14.36 10.26 -53.97
N VAL A 414 14.23 11.39 -54.68
CA VAL A 414 13.84 12.67 -54.07
C VAL A 414 12.40 12.60 -53.52
N LYS A 415 11.46 12.07 -54.30
CA LYS A 415 10.07 11.87 -53.85
C LYS A 415 9.98 10.95 -52.64
N GLN A 416 10.77 9.88 -52.63
CA GLN A 416 10.81 8.93 -51.51
C GLN A 416 11.37 9.58 -50.23
N ARG A 417 12.39 10.43 -50.34
CA ARG A 417 12.92 11.23 -49.21
C ARG A 417 11.88 12.23 -48.69
N GLN A 418 11.18 12.93 -49.58
CA GLN A 418 10.11 13.87 -49.20
C GLN A 418 8.96 13.17 -48.48
N TYR A 419 8.55 12.00 -48.97
CA TYR A 419 7.52 11.18 -48.33
C TYR A 419 7.95 10.71 -46.94
N LEU A 420 9.20 10.25 -46.79
CA LEU A 420 9.74 9.86 -45.48
C LEU A 420 9.75 11.04 -44.49
N MET A 421 10.14 12.23 -44.96
CA MET A 421 10.17 13.45 -44.15
C MET A 421 8.77 13.84 -43.67
N LEU A 422 7.77 13.80 -44.56
CA LEU A 422 6.37 14.02 -44.22
C LEU A 422 5.87 13.01 -43.18
N GLN A 423 6.23 11.73 -43.32
CA GLN A 423 5.86 10.68 -42.37
C GLN A 423 6.51 10.88 -40.98
N MET A 424 7.74 11.39 -40.94
CA MET A 424 8.38 11.76 -39.66
C MET A 424 7.68 12.95 -39.00
N LEU A 425 7.38 14.00 -39.77
CA LEU A 425 6.65 15.17 -39.28
C LEU A 425 5.27 14.79 -38.73
N GLU A 426 4.52 13.96 -39.46
CA GLU A 426 3.21 13.47 -39.02
C GLU A 426 3.31 12.65 -37.72
N ARG A 427 4.33 11.78 -37.59
CA ARG A 427 4.59 11.05 -36.35
C ARG A 427 4.99 11.96 -35.19
N GLU A 428 5.76 13.02 -35.45
CA GLU A 428 6.13 13.99 -34.43
C GLU A 428 4.93 14.82 -33.96
N GLU A 429 4.06 15.24 -34.89
CA GLU A 429 2.81 15.91 -34.55
C GLU A 429 1.86 15.01 -33.75
N GLN A 430 1.73 13.74 -34.12
CA GLN A 430 0.94 12.76 -33.34
C GLN A 430 1.50 12.61 -31.93
N ARG A 431 2.81 12.40 -31.78
CA ARG A 431 3.46 12.33 -30.46
C ARG A 431 3.27 13.61 -29.64
N LYS A 432 3.27 14.77 -30.30
CA LYS A 432 3.03 16.06 -29.62
C LYS A 432 1.58 16.18 -29.14
N LYS A 433 0.60 15.82 -29.98
CA LYS A 433 -0.82 15.77 -29.60
C LYS A 433 -1.06 14.81 -28.42
N GLU A 434 -0.49 13.60 -28.48
CA GLU A 434 -0.57 12.63 -27.37
C GLU A 434 0.01 13.19 -26.06
N ARG A 435 1.15 13.89 -26.14
CA ARG A 435 1.74 14.56 -24.96
C ARG A 435 0.84 15.65 -24.42
N ASP A 436 0.29 16.49 -25.30
CA ASP A 436 -0.61 17.58 -24.91
C ASP A 436 -1.91 17.04 -24.28
N ASP A 437 -2.45 15.94 -24.80
CA ASP A 437 -3.64 15.27 -24.24
C ASP A 437 -3.35 14.64 -22.88
N VAL A 438 -2.18 14.02 -22.69
CA VAL A 438 -1.73 13.51 -21.38
C VAL A 438 -1.57 14.66 -20.37
N VAL A 439 -1.02 15.81 -20.80
CA VAL A 439 -0.92 17.00 -19.93
C VAL A 439 -2.30 17.52 -19.55
N ARG A 440 -3.23 17.63 -20.50
CA ARG A 440 -4.62 18.04 -20.21
C ARG A 440 -5.32 17.09 -19.24
N GLN A 441 -5.15 15.77 -19.40
CA GLN A 441 -5.71 14.79 -18.47
C GLN A 441 -5.12 14.94 -17.07
N ARG A 442 -3.79 15.16 -16.96
CA ARG A 442 -3.14 15.43 -15.68
C ARG A 442 -3.67 16.69 -15.02
N GLU A 443 -3.84 17.78 -15.77
CA GLU A 443 -4.43 19.02 -15.27
C GLU A 443 -5.87 18.83 -14.77
N GLN A 444 -6.68 18.05 -15.49
CA GLN A 444 -8.04 17.72 -15.04
C GLN A 444 -8.05 16.92 -13.74
N VAL A 445 -7.16 15.93 -13.61
CA VAL A 445 -7.04 15.13 -12.38
C VAL A 445 -6.57 16.00 -11.20
N VAL A 446 -5.61 16.91 -11.43
CA VAL A 446 -5.14 17.83 -10.39
C VAL A 446 -6.28 18.76 -9.95
N LYS A 447 -7.01 19.37 -10.89
CA LYS A 447 -8.17 20.21 -10.57
C LYS A 447 -9.25 19.45 -9.80
N ALA A 448 -9.57 18.22 -10.22
CA ALA A 448 -10.55 17.38 -9.52
C ALA A 448 -10.11 17.07 -8.08
N LYS A 449 -8.82 16.76 -7.86
CA LYS A 449 -8.27 16.56 -6.51
C LYS A 449 -8.32 17.81 -5.67
N GLU A 450 -7.94 18.96 -6.21
CA GLU A 450 -8.02 20.24 -5.49
C GLU A 450 -9.47 20.58 -5.10
N GLU A 451 -10.44 20.30 -5.96
CA GLU A 451 -11.86 20.48 -5.64
C GLU A 451 -12.35 19.51 -4.55
N GLU A 452 -11.92 18.25 -4.57
CA GLU A 452 -12.23 17.29 -3.51
C GLU A 452 -11.61 17.71 -2.17
N GLU A 453 -10.35 18.13 -2.15
CA GLU A 453 -9.68 18.62 -0.95
C GLU A 453 -10.37 19.87 -0.38
N ARG A 454 -10.83 20.79 -1.24
CA ARG A 454 -11.63 21.95 -0.82
C ARG A 454 -12.95 21.52 -0.19
N LYS A 455 -13.69 20.59 -0.81
CA LYS A 455 -14.95 20.06 -0.26
C LYS A 455 -14.73 19.35 1.08
N GLU A 456 -13.64 18.60 1.23
CA GLU A 456 -13.28 17.97 2.51
C GLU A 456 -12.93 19.00 3.58
N ALA A 457 -12.17 20.04 3.24
CA ALA A 457 -11.84 21.12 4.15
C ALA A 457 -13.11 21.86 4.63
N GLU A 458 -14.04 22.15 3.72
CA GLU A 458 -15.35 22.73 4.06
C GLU A 458 -16.17 21.83 4.98
N ARG A 459 -16.21 20.52 4.72
CA ARG A 459 -16.87 19.54 5.60
C ARG A 459 -16.25 19.53 7.00
N LYS A 460 -14.92 19.57 7.10
CA LYS A 460 -14.22 19.64 8.40
C LYS A 460 -14.51 20.94 9.15
N ILE A 461 -14.56 22.08 8.44
CA ILE A 461 -14.95 23.37 9.03
C ILE A 461 -16.39 23.30 9.55
N LEU A 462 -17.32 22.74 8.78
CA LEU A 462 -18.72 22.61 9.18
C LEU A 462 -18.89 21.67 10.38
N GLN A 463 -18.14 20.56 10.43
CA GLN A 463 -18.11 19.66 11.59
C GLN A 463 -17.56 20.37 12.84
N ARG A 464 -16.47 21.15 12.71
CA ARG A 464 -15.94 21.96 13.82
C ARG A 464 -16.95 23.00 14.31
N LYS A 465 -17.66 23.67 13.40
CA LYS A 465 -18.73 24.63 13.76
C LYS A 465 -19.84 23.93 14.55
N LYS A 466 -20.35 22.78 14.06
CA LYS A 466 -21.35 21.98 14.78
C LYS A 466 -20.86 21.51 16.15
N ALA A 467 -19.61 21.08 16.26
CA ALA A 467 -19.02 20.66 17.53
C ALA A 467 -18.91 21.84 18.53
N LEU A 468 -18.56 23.04 18.04
CA LEU A 468 -18.53 24.26 18.85
C LEU A 468 -19.94 24.67 19.28
N GLU A 469 -20.93 24.61 18.39
CA GLU A 469 -22.34 24.86 18.72
C GLU A 469 -22.86 23.89 19.77
N HIS A 470 -22.58 22.60 19.61
CA HIS A 470 -22.93 21.58 20.59
C HIS A 470 -22.25 21.84 21.94
N ARG A 471 -20.95 22.19 21.93
CA ARG A 471 -20.23 22.54 23.16
C ARG A 471 -20.86 23.75 23.86
N LYS A 472 -21.19 24.81 23.12
CA LYS A 472 -21.91 25.98 23.67
C LYS A 472 -23.27 25.61 24.25
N ALA A 473 -24.02 24.72 23.58
CA ALA A 473 -25.31 24.25 24.08
C ALA A 473 -25.17 23.47 25.40
N VAL A 474 -24.15 22.60 25.50
CA VAL A 474 -23.84 21.87 26.74
C VAL A 474 -23.38 22.81 27.84
N GLU A 475 -22.49 23.76 27.54
CA GLU A 475 -22.06 24.80 28.50
C GLU A 475 -23.28 25.60 29.01
N GLY A 476 -24.20 26.01 28.14
CA GLY A 476 -25.45 26.66 28.54
C GLY A 476 -26.36 25.78 29.41
N GLN A 477 -26.42 24.47 29.14
CA GLN A 477 -27.16 23.52 29.99
C GLN A 477 -26.50 23.35 31.36
N ILE A 478 -25.17 23.32 31.43
CA ILE A 478 -24.41 23.26 32.69
C ILE A 478 -24.65 24.54 33.48
N GLU A 479 -24.55 25.71 32.85
CA GLU A 479 -24.82 27.00 33.50
C GLU A 479 -26.26 27.08 34.01
N TYR A 480 -27.23 26.65 33.21
CA TYR A 480 -28.63 26.57 33.62
C TYR A 480 -28.83 25.60 34.80
N SER A 481 -28.21 24.41 34.75
CA SER A 481 -28.25 23.44 35.86
C SER A 481 -27.57 23.97 37.11
N GLN A 482 -26.45 24.67 36.98
CA GLN A 482 -25.74 25.29 38.10
C GLN A 482 -26.54 26.45 38.69
N ALA A 483 -27.19 27.26 37.86
CA ALA A 483 -28.09 28.32 38.29
C ALA A 483 -29.31 27.75 39.02
N ARG A 484 -29.88 26.63 38.54
CA ARG A 484 -30.97 25.91 39.18
C ARG A 484 -30.56 25.21 40.47
N ASN A 485 -29.33 24.68 40.53
CA ASN A 485 -28.75 24.00 41.69
C ASN A 485 -28.04 24.96 42.66
N ARG A 486 -28.21 26.28 42.50
CA ARG A 486 -27.81 27.22 43.55
C ARG A 486 -28.54 26.82 44.84
N PRO A 487 -27.86 26.83 46.00
CA PRO A 487 -28.49 26.47 47.27
C PRO A 487 -29.74 27.35 47.44
N VAL A 488 -30.90 26.71 47.39
CA VAL A 488 -32.18 27.35 47.60
C VAL A 488 -32.22 27.74 49.07
N TYR A 489 -31.92 28.99 49.38
CA TYR A 489 -32.25 29.55 50.69
C TYR A 489 -33.77 29.50 50.82
N MET A 490 -34.25 28.80 51.87
CA MET A 490 -35.66 28.59 52.25
C MET A 490 -36.69 29.08 51.23
N SER A 491 -37.42 28.14 50.63
CA SER A 491 -38.47 28.44 49.66
C SER A 491 -39.43 29.51 50.20
N ASP A 492 -40.03 30.31 49.33
CA ASP A 492 -40.90 31.42 49.78
C ASP A 492 -42.05 30.93 50.68
N ALA A 493 -42.50 29.69 50.48
CA ALA A 493 -43.46 29.01 51.34
C ALA A 493 -42.87 28.69 52.73
N GLU A 494 -41.68 28.10 52.81
CA GLU A 494 -40.97 27.83 54.08
C GLU A 494 -40.59 29.13 54.79
N ARG A 495 -40.26 30.19 54.05
CA ARG A 495 -39.97 31.53 54.58
C ARG A 495 -41.20 32.17 55.21
N LYS A 496 -42.38 32.00 54.60
CA LYS A 496 -43.66 32.46 55.14
C LYS A 496 -44.09 31.64 56.37
N LEU A 497 -43.82 30.34 56.38
CA LEU A 497 -44.13 29.44 57.50
C LEU A 497 -43.22 29.69 58.71
N ASN A 498 -41.94 29.98 58.46
CA ASN A 498 -40.94 30.27 59.47
C ASN A 498 -40.82 31.77 59.80
N GLU A 499 -41.62 32.65 59.18
CA GLU A 499 -41.64 34.10 59.41
C GLU A 499 -41.70 34.50 60.91
N PRO A 500 -42.56 33.90 61.77
CA PRO A 500 -42.60 34.26 63.18
C PRO A 500 -41.35 33.80 63.97
N LEU A 501 -40.68 32.74 63.52
CA LEU A 501 -39.42 32.26 64.11
C LEU A 501 -38.25 33.16 63.66
N LEU A 502 -38.20 33.52 62.38
CA LEU A 502 -37.17 34.40 61.82
C LEU A 502 -37.23 35.81 62.44
N LYS A 503 -38.43 36.35 62.68
CA LYS A 503 -38.63 37.62 63.41
C LYS A 503 -38.07 37.59 64.84
N LYS A 504 -38.12 36.44 65.52
CA LYS A 504 -37.58 36.27 66.89
C LYS A 504 -36.05 36.19 66.92
N VAL A 505 -35.43 35.68 65.86
CA VAL A 505 -33.96 35.55 65.75
C VAL A 505 -33.31 36.83 65.17
N GLY A 506 -34.09 37.89 64.91
CA GLY A 506 -33.58 39.17 64.41
C GLY A 506 -33.22 39.18 62.93
N LEU A 507 -33.46 38.08 62.20
CA LEU A 507 -33.33 38.00 60.75
C LEU A 507 -34.66 38.39 60.09
N THR A 508 -35.03 39.66 60.22
CA THR A 508 -36.09 40.25 59.39
C THR A 508 -35.55 40.49 57.98
N PRO A 509 -36.12 39.90 56.92
CA PRO A 509 -35.73 40.24 55.57
C PRO A 509 -36.13 41.69 55.29
N GLN A 510 -35.17 42.54 54.91
CA GLN A 510 -35.53 43.81 54.30
C GLN A 510 -36.16 43.52 52.93
N PRO A 511 -37.27 44.20 52.57
CA PRO A 511 -37.81 44.10 51.23
C PRO A 511 -36.78 44.67 50.24
N GLN A 512 -36.38 43.87 49.25
CA GLN A 512 -35.76 44.37 48.03
C GLN A 512 -36.85 44.75 47.03
#